data_AF-A0A7V4AB88-F1
#
_entry.id   AF-A0A7V4AB88-F1
#
_cell.length_a   1.000
_cell.length_b   1.000
_cell.length_c   1.000
_cell.angle_alpha   90.00
_cell.angle_beta   90.00
_cell.angle_gamma   90.00
#
_symmetry.space_group_name_H-M   'P 1'
#
loop_
_entity.id
_entity.type
_entity.pdbx_description
1 polymer ?
#
loop_
_entity_poly.entity_id
_entity_poly.type
_entity_poly.pdbx_seq_one_letter_code
_entity_poly.pdbx_strand_id
1 'polypeptide(L)' 'MKKLVIITGISGAGKSSVLRFFEDTGYYTIDNLPCNLIPEVLD' A
#
# COMPACT_ATOMS: atom_id res chain seq x y z
N MET A 1 5.90 -15.40 6.85
CA MET A 1 4.66 -14.67 7.18
C MET A 1 4.63 -13.40 6.34
N LYS A 2 3.65 -13.24 5.45
CA LYS A 2 3.54 -12.02 4.62
C LYS A 2 3.03 -10.87 5.51
N LYS A 3 3.58 -9.66 5.36
CA LYS A 3 3.15 -8.45 6.08
C LYS A 3 2.33 -7.58 5.12
N LEU A 4 1.13 -7.17 5.53
CA LEU A 4 0.29 -6.23 4.80
C LEU A 4 0.27 -4.89 5.55
N VAL A 5 0.49 -3.79 4.82
CA VAL A 5 0.40 -2.42 5.35
C VAL A 5 -0.68 -1.69 4.56
N ILE A 6 -1.67 -1.13 5.27
CA ILE A 6 -2.74 -0.32 4.68
C ILE A 6 -2.46 1.14 4.99
N ILE A 7 -2.23 1.94 3.95
CA ILE A 7 -2.01 3.38 4.06
C ILE A 7 -3.34 4.09 3.85
N THR A 8 -3.75 4.91 4.83
CA THR A 8 -5.00 5.68 4.79
C THR A 8 -4.77 7.12 5.24
N GLY A 9 -5.75 7.99 5.01
CA GLY A 9 -5.71 9.40 5.39
C GLY A 9 -6.46 10.29 4.42
N ILE A 10 -6.77 11.52 4.85
CA ILE A 10 -7.44 12.53 4.01
C ILE A 10 -6.63 12.88 2.76
N SER A 11 -7.29 13.49 1.76
CA SER A 11 -6.58 14.04 0.60
C SER A 11 -5.54 15.07 1.06
N GLY A 12 -4.32 14.99 0.52
CA GLY A 12 -3.20 15.83 0.96
C GLY A 12 -2.44 15.34 2.20
N ALA A 13 -2.87 14.27 2.90
CA ALA A 13 -2.18 13.75 4.09
C ALA A 13 -0.79 13.08 3.82
N GLY A 14 -0.30 13.10 2.58
CA GLY A 14 1.01 12.52 2.24
C GLY A 14 1.04 11.02 1.95
N LYS A 15 -0.11 10.38 1.67
CA LYS A 15 -0.19 8.94 1.35
C LYS A 15 0.78 8.51 0.25
N SER A 16 0.94 9.31 -0.81
CA SER A 16 1.87 9.03 -1.91
C SER A 16 3.33 9.10 -1.47
N SER A 17 3.68 9.99 -0.53
CA SER A 17 5.04 10.05 0.03
C SER A 17 5.34 8.82 0.89
N VAL A 18 4.35 8.36 1.66
CA VAL A 18 4.46 7.13 2.46
C VAL A 18 4.59 5.90 1.56
N LEU A 19 3.80 5.82 0.48
CA LEU A 19 3.93 4.75 -0.53
C LEU A 19 5.35 4.69 -1.10
N ARG A 20 5.93 5.82 -1.52
CA ARG A 20 7.32 5.86 -2.01
C ARG A 20 8.34 5.39 -0.98
N PHE A 21 8.21 5.84 0.27
CA PHE A 21 9.08 5.38 1.35
C PHE A 21 9.00 3.86 1.55
N PHE A 22 7.80 3.28 1.47
CA PHE A 22 7.64 1.83 1.58
C PHE A 22 8.24 1.10 0.37
N GLU A 23 8.09 1.64 -0.83
CA GLU A 23 8.73 1.11 -2.04
C GLU A 23 10.26 1.10 -1.91
N ASP A 24 10.86 2.21 -1.47
CA ASP A 24 12.31 2.34 -1.24
C ASP A 24 12.84 1.39 -0.14
N THR A 25 11.98 0.98 0.79
CA THR A 25 12.31 0.03 1.87
C THR A 25 12.03 -1.43 1.51
N GLY A 26 11.64 -1.69 0.25
CA GLY A 26 11.49 -3.03 -0.31
C GLY A 26 10.09 -3.62 -0.20
N TYR A 27 9.07 -2.82 0.09
CA TYR A 27 7.67 -3.26 -0.02
C TYR A 27 7.20 -3.19 -1.47
N TYR A 28 6.37 -4.16 -1.85
CA TYR A 28 5.53 -4.04 -3.04
C TYR A 28 4.33 -3.15 -2.71
N THR A 29 4.25 -1.99 -3.34
CA THR A 29 3.23 -0.97 -3.06
C THR A 29 2.24 -0.89 -4.22
N ILE A 30 0.95 -0.78 -3.90
CA ILE A 30 -0.12 -0.63 -4.89
C ILE A 30 -1.00 0.53 -4.43
N ASP A 31 -1.12 1.56 -5.26
CA ASP A 31 -2.05 2.66 -5.02
C ASP A 31 -3.43 2.32 -5.62
N ASN A 32 -4.49 2.77 -4.95
CA ASN A 32 -5.88 2.64 -5.40
C ASN A 32 -6.32 1.21 -5.77
N LEU A 33 -5.81 0.19 -5.07
CA LEU A 33 -6.21 -1.21 -5.27
C LEU A 33 -7.67 -1.43 -4.81
N PRO A 34 -8.55 -1.96 -5.67
CA PRO A 34 -9.87 -2.42 -5.25
C PRO A 34 -9.78 -3.48 -4.15
N CYS A 35 -10.54 -3.33 -3.06
CA CYS A 35 -10.44 -4.21 -1.89
C CYS A 35 -10.71 -5.69 -2.19
N ASN A 36 -11.52 -5.99 -3.21
CA ASN A 36 -11.84 -7.35 -3.63
C ASN A 36 -10.65 -8.10 -4.26
N LEU A 37 -9.61 -7.39 -4.72
CA LEU A 37 -8.42 -7.97 -5.30
C LEU A 37 -7.28 -8.22 -4.28
N ILE A 38 -7.46 -7.79 -3.03
CA ILE A 38 -6.45 -7.98 -1.97
C ILE A 38 -6.08 -9.47 -1.77
N PRO A 39 -7.01 -10.44 -1.75
CA PRO A 39 -6.66 -11.85 -1.60
C PRO A 39 -5.74 -12.35 -2.71
N GLU A 40 -6.03 -11.99 -3.97
CA GLU A 40 -5.25 -12.42 -5.15
C GLU A 40 -3.81 -11.89 -5.13
N VAL A 41 -3.59 -10.70 -4.57
CA VAL A 41 -2.26 -10.10 -4.43
C VAL A 41 -1.45 -10.74 -3.28
N LEU A 42 -2.15 -11.29 -2.28
CA LEU A 42 -1.53 -11.86 -1.08
C LEU A 42 -1.34 -13.37 -1.14
N ASP A 43 -1.88 -14.05 -2.15
CA ASP A 43 -1.62 -15.47 -2.44
C ASP A 43 -0.17 -15.71 -2.92
#